data_AF-A0A966VE32-F1
#
_entry.id   AF-A0A966VE32-F1
#
_cell.length_a   1.000
_cell.length_b   1.000
_cell.length_c   1.000
_cell.angle_alpha   90.00
_cell.angle_beta   90.00
_cell.angle_gamma   90.00
#
_symmetry.space_group_name_H-M   'P 1'
#
loop_
_entity.id
_entity.type
_entity.pdbx_description
1 polymer ?
#
loop_
_entity_poly.entity_id
_entity_poly.type
_entity_poly.pdbx_seq_one_letter_code
_entity_poly.pdbx_strand_id
1 'polypeptide(L)' 'MTIKSQDPTRPAVLVTGGCGYIGSHVVRQLVEAGCHPVVIDNL' A
#
# COMPACT_ATOMS: atom_id res chain seq x y z
N MET A 1 -15.47 -6.58 12.55
CA MET A 1 -15.45 -6.22 11.12
C MET A 1 -14.94 -4.78 11.03
N THR A 2 -13.62 -4.60 11.01
CA THR A 2 -13.01 -3.26 11.13
C THR A 2 -12.88 -2.62 9.76
N ILE A 3 -13.81 -1.72 9.45
CA ILE A 3 -13.70 -0.79 8.32
C ILE A 3 -12.50 0.12 8.57
N LYS A 4 -11.41 -0.05 7.79
CA LYS A 4 -10.27 0.87 7.80
C LYS A 4 -10.76 2.22 7.27
N SER A 5 -10.91 3.19 8.18
CA SER A 5 -11.10 4.60 7.84
C SER A 5 -9.92 5.06 6.97
N GLN A 6 -10.21 5.48 5.74
CA GLN A 6 -9.26 6.17 4.88
C GLN A 6 -9.03 7.56 5.47
N ASP A 7 -7.95 7.71 6.21
CA ASP A 7 -7.57 8.99 6.81
C ASP A 7 -7.05 9.91 5.69
N PRO A 8 -7.71 11.03 5.40
CA PRO A 8 -7.39 11.89 4.26
C PRO A 8 -6.02 12.58 4.39
N THR A 9 -5.38 12.46 5.56
CA THR A 9 -4.05 13.00 5.83
C THR A 9 -2.91 12.06 5.45
N ARG A 10 -3.19 10.78 5.16
CA ARG A 10 -2.14 9.81 4.82
C ARG A 10 -1.70 9.97 3.37
N PRO A 11 -0.38 10.06 3.09
CA PRO A 11 0.12 10.16 1.73
C PRO A 11 -0.25 8.90 0.93
N ALA A 12 -0.97 9.10 -0.17
CA ALA A 12 -1.31 8.04 -1.11
C ALA A 12 -0.13 7.73 -2.03
N VAL A 13 0.21 6.44 -2.19
CA VAL A 13 1.37 5.99 -2.98
C VAL A 13 0.92 4.93 -3.97
N LEU A 14 0.98 5.22 -5.27
CA LEU A 14 0.73 4.22 -6.31
C LEU A 14 1.93 3.29 -6.43
N VAL A 15 1.69 1.98 -6.29
CA VAL A 15 2.72 0.94 -6.43
C VAL A 15 2.36 0.05 -7.60
N THR A 16 3.24 -0.04 -8.59
CA THR A 16 3.15 -1.03 -9.66
C THR A 16 4.01 -2.25 -9.33
N GLY A 17 3.52 -3.45 -9.61
CA GLY A 17 4.26 -4.69 -9.28
C GLY A 17 4.31 -5.02 -7.77
N GLY A 18 3.34 -4.51 -6.99
CA GLY A 18 3.28 -4.64 -5.53
C GLY A 18 2.96 -6.05 -4.99
N CYS A 19 2.54 -6.99 -5.85
CA CYS A 19 2.29 -8.38 -5.47
C CYS A 19 3.53 -9.29 -5.64
N GLY A 20 4.62 -8.80 -6.25
CA GLY A 20 5.87 -9.57 -6.39
C GLY A 20 6.63 -9.76 -5.08
N TYR A 21 7.72 -10.54 -5.11
CA TYR A 21 8.58 -10.77 -3.94
C TYR A 21 9.07 -9.46 -3.32
N ILE A 22 9.60 -8.55 -4.14
CA ILE A 22 10.08 -7.25 -3.66
C ILE A 22 8.90 -6.31 -3.39
N GLY A 23 7.94 -6.25 -4.29
CA GLY A 23 6.78 -5.35 -4.20
C GLY A 23 5.98 -5.52 -2.92
N SER A 24 5.77 -6.76 -2.48
CA SER A 24 5.04 -7.07 -1.25
C SER A 24 5.73 -6.53 0.00
N HIS A 25 7.06 -6.58 0.05
CA HIS A 25 7.85 -6.00 1.13
C HIS A 25 7.81 -4.47 1.12
N VAL A 26 7.84 -3.85 -0.06
CA VAL A 26 7.71 -2.39 -0.21
C VAL A 26 6.32 -1.92 0.23
N VAL A 27 5.25 -2.60 -0.19
CA VAL A 27 3.88 -2.29 0.24
C VAL A 27 3.75 -2.41 1.76
N ARG A 28 4.33 -3.46 2.37
CA ARG A 28 4.37 -3.62 3.83
C ARG A 28 5.04 -2.43 4.51
N GLN A 29 6.22 -2.02 4.04
CA GLN A 29 6.95 -0.88 4.61
C GLN A 29 6.18 0.45 4.45
N LEU A 30 5.49 0.66 3.32
CA LEU A 30 4.66 1.84 3.11
C LEU A 30 3.49 1.89 4.10
N VAL A 31 2.83 0.75 4.36
CA VAL A 31 1.78 0.67 5.38
C VAL A 31 2.33 0.96 6.78
N GLU A 32 3.51 0.41 7.11
CA GLU A 32 4.19 0.64 8.39
C GLU A 32 4.62 2.10 8.60
N ALA A 33 4.98 2.78 7.52
CA ALA A 33 5.29 4.21 7.51
C ALA A 33 4.03 5.11 7.61
N GLY A 34 2.83 4.52 7.68
CA GLY A 34 1.57 5.25 7.74
C GLY A 34 1.07 5.77 6.39
N CYS A 35 1.72 5.38 5.29
CA CYS A 35 1.24 5.70 3.94
C CYS A 35 0.00 4.88 3.59
N HIS A 36 -0.70 5.34 2.56
CA HIS A 36 -1.78 4.59 1.92
C HIS A 36 -1.34 4.07 0.54
N PRO A 37 -0.71 2.88 0.45
CA PRO A 37 -0.32 2.32 -0.83
C PRO A 37 -1.55 1.81 -1.59
N VAL A 38 -1.64 2.18 -2.87
CA VAL A 38 -2.60 1.66 -3.85
C VAL A 38 -1.83 0.81 -4.84
N VAL A 39 -2.11 -0.49 -4.86
CA VAL A 39 -1.35 -1.44 -5.69
C VAL A 39 -2.08 -1.69 -7.00
N ILE A 40 -1.36 -1.55 -8.11
CA ILE A 40 -1.77 -2.04 -9.43
C ILE A 40 -0.76 -3.09 -9.85
N ASP A 41 -1.21 -4.32 -10.04
CA ASP A 41 -0.38 -5.43 -10.49
C ASP A 41 -1.03 -6.12 -11.70
N ASN A 42 -0.21 -6.78 -12.50
CA ASN A 42 -0.61 -7.54 -13.68
C ASN A 42 -0.26 -9.04 -13.54
N LEU A 43 0.15 -9.47 -12.35
CA LEU A 43 0.31 -10.88 -11.96
C LEU A 43 -1.03 -11.53 -11.60
#